data_AF-A0A660L139-F1
#
_entry.id   AF-A0A660L139-F1
#
_cell.length_a   1.000
_cell.length_b   1.000
_cell.length_c   1.000
_cell.angle_alpha   90.00
_cell.angle_beta   90.00
_cell.angle_gamma   90.00
#
_symmetry.space_group_name_H-M   'P 1'
#
loop_
_entity.id
_entity.type
_entity.pdbx_description
1 polymer ?
#
loop_
_entity_poly.entity_id
_entity_poly.type
_entity_poly.pdbx_seq_one_letter_code
_entity_poly.pdbx_strand_id
1 'polypeptide(L)'
;MALLGLIALSGCGGAEVVARDGQGREVASAALPADGHFALTYRHSVYRAAAEERFRATDGGFVLDSIASRDGRVLDYYELDGTRSREGSLWVLRPDRPARFTTMPLAATRRGQRTLVAGTKHVPLYGGPVHLRLVVEQ
;
A
#
# COMPACT_ATOMS: atom_id res chain seq x y z
N MET A 1 28.53 42.67 9.97
CA MET A 1 28.32 41.40 9.26
C MET A 1 27.82 40.36 10.25
N ALA A 2 26.49 40.31 10.45
CA ALA A 2 25.86 39.29 11.27
C ALA A 2 24.97 38.47 10.34
N LEU A 3 25.43 37.26 10.03
CA LEU A 3 24.71 36.29 9.22
C LEU A 3 23.60 35.72 10.10
N LEU A 4 22.35 36.15 9.87
CA LEU A 4 21.17 35.47 10.42
C LEU A 4 21.13 34.07 9.84
N GLY A 5 21.47 33.09 10.67
CA GLY A 5 21.26 31.67 10.38
C GLY A 5 19.76 31.42 10.27
N LEU A 6 19.30 31.15 9.06
CA LEU A 6 17.98 30.61 8.81
C LEU A 6 17.96 29.21 9.44
N ILE A 7 17.38 29.07 10.62
CA ILE A 7 17.01 27.76 11.16
C ILE A 7 15.89 27.27 10.25
N ALA A 8 16.23 26.46 9.27
CA ALA A 8 15.24 25.62 8.62
C ALA A 8 14.71 24.68 9.71
N LEU A 9 13.53 24.99 10.23
CA LEU A 9 12.69 24.02 10.89
C LEU A 9 12.41 22.94 9.85
N SER A 10 13.19 21.86 9.86
CA SER A 10 12.84 20.63 9.18
C SER A 10 11.51 20.18 9.77
N GLY A 11 10.42 20.57 9.10
CA GLY A 11 9.09 20.09 9.43
C GLY A 11 9.13 18.56 9.42
N CYS A 12 8.50 17.96 10.42
CA CYS A 12 8.17 16.55 10.45
C CYS A 12 7.28 16.27 9.23
N GLY A 13 7.90 16.02 8.07
CA GLY A 13 7.22 15.54 6.87
C GLY A 13 6.86 14.09 7.13
N GLY A 14 5.59 13.83 7.43
CA GLY A 14 5.11 12.47 7.52
C GLY A 14 5.09 11.87 6.13
N ALA A 15 5.61 10.65 6.00
CA ALA A 15 5.56 9.89 4.75
C ALA A 15 4.14 9.85 4.17
N GLU A 16 3.99 9.82 2.86
CA GLU A 16 2.70 9.76 2.18
C GLU A 16 2.72 8.68 1.09
N VAL A 17 1.62 7.93 0.97
CA VAL A 17 1.42 7.00 -0.15
C VAL A 17 0.69 7.74 -1.25
N VAL A 18 1.27 7.77 -2.45
CA VAL A 18 0.73 8.47 -3.61
C VAL A 18 0.43 7.48 -4.73
N ALA A 19 -0.78 7.56 -5.28
CA ALA A 19 -1.19 6.86 -6.49
C ALA A 19 -1.16 7.82 -7.68
N ARG A 20 -0.31 7.52 -8.66
CA ARG A 20 -0.13 8.32 -9.88
C ARG A 20 -0.67 7.58 -11.12
N ASP A 21 -1.16 8.32 -12.11
CA ASP A 21 -1.57 7.74 -13.40
C ASP A 21 -0.37 7.48 -14.33
N GLY A 22 -0.65 6.98 -15.55
CA GLY A 22 0.38 6.71 -16.56
C GLY A 22 1.15 7.94 -17.06
N GLN A 23 0.67 9.15 -16.78
CA GLN A 23 1.35 10.42 -17.09
C GLN A 23 2.08 10.99 -15.86
N GLY A 24 2.11 10.27 -14.75
CA GLY A 24 2.74 10.70 -13.49
C GLY A 24 1.91 11.68 -12.68
N ARG A 25 0.67 11.99 -13.10
CA ARG A 25 -0.22 12.89 -12.36
C ARG A 25 -0.76 12.19 -11.13
N GLU A 26 -0.78 12.88 -9.99
CA GLU A 26 -1.41 12.37 -8.79
C GLU A 26 -2.92 12.18 -8.99
N VAL A 27 -3.41 11.01 -8.64
CA VAL A 27 -4.83 10.65 -8.65
C VAL A 27 -5.38 10.64 -7.24
N ALA A 28 -4.57 10.19 -6.28
CA ALA A 28 -4.93 10.08 -4.88
C ALA A 28 -3.67 9.99 -4.01
N SER A 29 -3.79 10.44 -2.77
CA SER A 29 -2.72 10.40 -1.78
C SER A 29 -3.28 10.20 -0.38
N ALA A 30 -2.47 9.59 0.50
CA ALA A 30 -2.79 9.46 1.90
C ALA A 30 -1.53 9.49 2.77
N ALA A 31 -1.42 10.52 3.60
CA ALA A 31 -0.46 10.57 4.70
C ALA A 31 -0.46 9.29 5.53
N LEU A 32 0.74 8.77 5.79
CA LEU A 32 0.97 7.57 6.57
C LEU A 32 0.91 7.87 8.08
N PRO A 33 0.43 6.92 8.89
CA PRO A 33 0.65 6.97 10.33
C PRO A 33 2.15 6.91 10.66
N ALA A 34 2.50 7.27 11.90
CA ALA A 34 3.90 7.32 12.35
C ALA A 34 4.64 5.98 12.28
N ASP A 35 3.91 4.86 12.27
CA ASP A 35 4.47 3.51 12.11
C ASP A 35 4.74 3.14 10.63
N GLY A 36 4.35 4.00 9.69
CA GLY A 36 4.56 3.84 8.25
C GLY A 36 3.67 2.78 7.60
N HIS A 37 2.67 2.25 8.30
CA HIS A 37 1.82 1.17 7.77
C HIS A 37 0.68 1.67 6.90
N PHE A 38 0.43 0.92 5.82
CA PHE A 38 -0.74 1.09 4.97
C PHE A 38 -1.14 -0.24 4.34
N ALA A 39 -2.32 -0.29 3.73
CA ALA A 39 -2.82 -1.47 3.06
C ALA A 39 -3.50 -1.14 1.73
N LEU A 40 -3.55 -2.13 0.84
CA LEU A 40 -4.45 -2.16 -0.29
C LEU A 40 -5.50 -3.23 -0.04
N THR A 41 -6.75 -2.78 0.09
CA THR A 41 -7.90 -3.69 0.11
C THR A 41 -8.50 -3.77 -1.28
N TYR A 42 -8.90 -4.96 -1.71
CA TYR A 42 -9.52 -5.14 -3.02
C TYR A 42 -10.31 -6.45 -3.07
N ARG A 43 -11.13 -6.58 -4.12
CA ARG A 43 -11.84 -7.81 -4.45
C ARG A 43 -11.03 -8.62 -5.45
N HIS A 44 -10.55 -9.78 -5.03
CA HIS A 44 -9.77 -10.69 -5.85
C HIS A 44 -10.58 -11.14 -7.07
N SER A 45 -10.03 -10.98 -8.27
CA SER A 45 -10.77 -11.17 -9.53
C SER A 45 -11.19 -12.63 -9.74
N VAL A 46 -10.30 -13.58 -9.40
CA VAL A 46 -10.51 -15.03 -9.52
C VAL A 46 -11.51 -15.52 -8.48
N TYR A 47 -11.17 -15.43 -7.19
CA TYR A 47 -11.99 -15.96 -6.10
C TYR A 47 -13.17 -15.09 -5.69
N ARG A 48 -13.27 -13.85 -6.21
CA ARG A 48 -14.33 -12.89 -5.88
C ARG A 48 -14.42 -12.56 -4.37
N ALA A 49 -13.37 -12.85 -3.62
CA ALA A 49 -13.23 -12.63 -2.18
C ALA A 49 -12.45 -11.34 -1.89
N ALA A 50 -12.63 -10.79 -0.70
CA ALA A 50 -11.84 -9.64 -0.25
C ALA A 50 -10.41 -10.08 0.11
N ALA A 51 -9.43 -9.33 -0.38
CA ALA A 51 -8.02 -9.48 -0.08
C ALA A 51 -7.47 -8.16 0.45
N GLU A 52 -6.49 -8.26 1.34
CA GLU A 52 -5.78 -7.14 1.95
C GLU A 52 -4.28 -7.40 1.84
N GLU A 53 -3.58 -6.54 1.10
CA GLU A 53 -2.11 -6.51 1.09
C GLU A 53 -1.65 -5.44 2.07
N ARG A 54 -0.85 -5.82 3.08
CA ARG A 54 -0.37 -4.93 4.14
C ARG A 54 1.09 -4.60 3.90
N PHE A 55 1.39 -3.32 3.90
CA PHE A 55 2.71 -2.78 3.60
C PHE A 55 3.22 -1.91 4.73
N ARG A 56 4.53 -1.66 4.69
CA ARG A 56 5.21 -0.68 5.53
C ARG A 56 6.19 0.14 4.70
N ALA A 57 6.15 1.45 4.87
CA ALA A 57 7.11 2.37 4.28
C ALA A 57 8.53 2.09 4.80
N THR A 58 9.49 2.25 3.91
CA THR A 58 10.92 2.18 4.20
C THR A 58 11.65 3.31 3.47
N ASP A 59 12.90 3.55 3.81
CA ASP A 59 13.73 4.47 3.04
C ASP A 59 13.79 4.03 1.57
N GLY A 60 13.33 4.90 0.66
CA GLY A 60 13.31 4.64 -0.77
C GLY A 60 12.18 3.72 -1.28
N GLY A 61 11.16 3.42 -0.48
CA GLY A 61 10.01 2.65 -0.95
C GLY A 61 9.13 2.07 0.15
N PHE A 62 8.71 0.82 -0.04
CA PHE A 62 7.89 0.08 0.91
C PHE A 62 8.05 -1.43 0.71
N VAL A 63 7.65 -2.19 1.72
CA VAL A 63 7.73 -3.65 1.73
C VAL A 63 6.35 -4.26 1.97
N LEU A 64 6.08 -5.40 1.35
CA LEU A 64 4.91 -6.23 1.67
C LEU A 64 5.21 -7.04 2.92
N ASP A 65 4.49 -6.76 4.00
CA ASP A 65 4.64 -7.48 5.28
C ASP A 65 3.75 -8.71 5.31
N SER A 66 2.51 -8.61 4.81
CA SER A 66 1.58 -9.73 4.78
C SER A 66 0.44 -9.55 3.80
N ILE A 67 -0.21 -10.67 3.47
CA ILE A 67 -1.46 -10.73 2.72
C ILE A 67 -2.51 -11.38 3.63
N ALA A 68 -3.71 -10.84 3.66
CA ALA A 68 -4.82 -11.37 4.45
C ALA A 68 -6.11 -11.52 3.63
N SER A 69 -6.89 -12.56 3.93
CA SER A 69 -8.21 -12.81 3.33
C SER A 69 -9.02 -13.73 4.23
N ARG A 70 -10.36 -13.66 4.14
CA ARG A 70 -11.24 -14.66 4.77
C ARG A 70 -11.22 -16.00 4.03
N ASP A 71 -10.85 -15.99 2.76
CA ASP A 71 -10.70 -17.17 1.91
C ASP A 71 -9.21 -17.50 1.75
N GLY A 72 -8.76 -18.61 2.35
CA GLY A 72 -7.36 -19.04 2.34
C GLY A 72 -6.81 -19.30 0.94
N ARG A 73 -7.65 -19.66 -0.04
CA ARG A 73 -7.23 -19.91 -1.43
C ARG A 73 -6.72 -18.64 -2.14
N VAL A 74 -7.10 -17.47 -1.63
CA VAL A 74 -6.54 -16.19 -2.10
C VAL A 74 -5.04 -16.14 -1.84
N LEU A 75 -4.58 -16.72 -0.73
CA LEU A 75 -3.18 -16.67 -0.31
C LEU A 75 -2.34 -17.57 -1.21
N ASP A 76 -2.90 -18.71 -1.62
CA ASP A 76 -2.25 -19.68 -2.51
C ASP A 76 -2.01 -19.13 -3.92
N TYR A 77 -2.83 -18.16 -4.36
CA TYR A 77 -2.66 -17.49 -5.65
C TYR A 77 -1.35 -16.71 -5.79
N TYR A 78 -0.83 -16.23 -4.67
CA TYR A 78 0.37 -15.41 -4.69
C TYR A 78 1.63 -16.24 -4.92
N GLU A 79 1.58 -17.57 -4.77
CA GLU A 79 2.72 -18.48 -4.95
C GLU A 79 3.97 -18.03 -4.17
N LEU A 80 3.75 -17.35 -3.03
CA LEU A 80 4.82 -16.88 -2.16
C LEU A 80 5.11 -17.92 -1.06
N ASP A 81 6.40 -18.22 -0.90
CA ASP A 81 6.89 -18.90 0.29
C ASP A 81 6.73 -18.00 1.51
N GLY A 82 6.21 -18.56 2.60
CA GLY A 82 5.92 -17.79 3.79
C GLY A 82 5.17 -18.57 4.86
N THR A 83 5.12 -17.96 6.04
CA THR A 83 4.38 -18.49 7.18
C THR A 83 2.89 -18.18 7.04
N ARG A 84 2.06 -19.22 7.03
CA ARG A 84 0.60 -19.11 7.07
C ARG A 84 0.10 -19.17 8.51
N SER A 85 -0.82 -18.28 8.85
CA SER A 85 -1.37 -18.15 10.20
C SER A 85 -2.83 -17.68 10.16
N ARG A 86 -3.44 -17.58 11.34
CA ARG A 86 -4.80 -17.06 11.54
C ARG A 86 -4.77 -15.82 12.42
N GLU A 87 -5.48 -14.78 11.99
CA GLU A 87 -5.76 -13.57 12.78
C GLU A 87 -7.27 -13.40 12.90
N GLY A 88 -7.83 -13.89 14.01
CA GLY A 88 -9.28 -14.02 14.16
C GLY A 88 -9.89 -14.84 13.00
N SER A 89 -10.72 -14.21 12.18
CA SER A 89 -11.36 -14.86 11.02
C SER A 89 -10.51 -14.87 9.73
N LEU A 90 -9.37 -14.17 9.71
CA LEU A 90 -8.54 -14.01 8.53
C LEU A 90 -7.47 -15.10 8.46
N TRP A 91 -7.26 -15.64 7.25
CA TRP A 91 -6.01 -16.29 6.87
C TRP A 91 -4.99 -15.21 6.54
N VAL A 92 -3.76 -15.39 7.01
CA VAL A 92 -2.66 -14.44 6.79
C VAL A 92 -1.41 -15.18 6.33
N LEU A 93 -0.79 -14.67 5.27
CA LEU A 93 0.51 -15.12 4.74
C LEU A 93 1.52 -14.02 4.98
N ARG A 94 2.60 -14.36 5.69
CA ARG A 94 3.78 -13.51 5.87
C ARG A 94 4.91 -14.08 5.01
N PRO A 95 5.34 -13.39 3.94
CA PRO A 95 6.42 -13.88 3.09
C PRO A 95 7.73 -14.07 3.88
N ASP A 96 8.46 -15.16 3.64
CA ASP A 96 9.75 -15.41 4.32
C ASP A 96 10.83 -14.40 3.88
N ARG A 97 10.72 -13.92 2.64
CA ARG A 97 11.54 -12.85 2.09
C ARG A 97 10.66 -11.64 1.79
N PRO A 98 10.92 -10.46 2.42
CA PRO A 98 10.13 -9.26 2.17
C PRO A 98 10.19 -8.87 0.69
N ALA A 99 9.03 -8.76 0.05
CA ALA A 99 8.93 -8.17 -1.29
C ALA A 99 9.05 -6.65 -1.16
N ARG A 100 10.12 -6.08 -1.74
CA ARG A 100 10.43 -4.65 -1.67
C ARG A 100 10.06 -3.95 -2.96
N PHE A 101 9.51 -2.75 -2.84
CA PHE A 101 9.05 -1.94 -3.96
C PHE A 101 9.52 -0.51 -3.78
N THR A 102 10.21 0.04 -4.79
CA THR A 102 10.32 1.50 -4.94
C THR A 102 9.03 2.08 -5.52
N THR A 103 8.37 1.28 -6.36
CA THR A 103 7.12 1.61 -7.02
C THR A 103 6.35 0.34 -7.34
N MET A 104 5.02 0.39 -7.28
CA MET A 104 4.17 -0.76 -7.58
C MET A 104 3.10 -0.40 -8.62
N PRO A 105 3.07 -1.06 -9.79
CA PRO A 105 1.99 -0.90 -10.74
C PRO A 105 0.70 -1.52 -10.19
N LEU A 106 -0.43 -0.86 -10.43
CA LEU A 106 -1.74 -1.27 -9.95
C LEU A 106 -2.76 -1.23 -11.09
N ALA A 107 -3.60 -2.27 -11.14
CA ALA A 107 -4.84 -2.26 -11.89
C ALA A 107 -5.99 -1.80 -10.97
N ALA A 108 -6.51 -0.60 -11.19
CA ALA A 108 -7.55 0.06 -10.40
C ALA A 108 -8.94 -0.07 -11.04
N THR A 109 -9.31 -1.30 -11.38
CA THR A 109 -10.59 -1.59 -12.06
C THR A 109 -11.79 -1.46 -11.11
N ARG A 110 -12.96 -1.11 -11.65
CA ARG A 110 -14.23 -1.14 -10.89
C ARG A 110 -14.57 -2.53 -10.34
N ARG A 111 -14.13 -3.60 -11.01
CA ARG A 111 -14.32 -5.00 -10.56
C ARG A 111 -13.46 -5.31 -9.33
N GLY A 112 -12.23 -4.82 -9.32
CA GLY A 112 -11.28 -5.03 -8.22
C GLY A 112 -11.53 -4.13 -7.03
N GLN A 113 -12.19 -2.99 -7.20
CA GLN A 113 -12.55 -2.06 -6.11
C GLN A 113 -11.36 -1.69 -5.21
N ARG A 114 -10.16 -1.58 -5.79
CA ARG A 114 -8.93 -1.39 -5.04
C ARG A 114 -8.97 -0.07 -4.26
N THR A 115 -8.74 -0.14 -2.97
CA THR A 115 -8.87 0.97 -2.02
C THR A 115 -7.60 1.02 -1.17
N LEU A 116 -6.95 2.19 -1.16
CA LEU A 116 -5.82 2.49 -0.28
C LEU A 116 -6.34 2.76 1.13
N VAL A 117 -5.72 2.14 2.12
CA VAL A 117 -6.05 2.32 3.53
C VAL A 117 -4.79 2.75 4.27
N ALA A 118 -4.81 3.92 4.90
CA ALA A 118 -3.71 4.45 5.70
C ALA A 118 -4.30 5.13 6.95
N GLY A 119 -4.02 4.56 8.13
CA GLY A 119 -4.69 4.96 9.37
C GLY A 119 -6.22 4.87 9.25
N THR A 120 -6.90 5.99 9.42
CA THR A 120 -8.37 6.09 9.28
C THR A 120 -8.84 6.47 7.87
N LYS A 121 -7.92 6.78 6.94
CA LYS A 121 -8.27 7.13 5.57
C LYS A 121 -8.50 5.88 4.74
N HIS A 122 -9.61 5.88 3.99
CA HIS A 122 -9.93 4.89 2.96
C HIS A 122 -10.12 5.64 1.63
N VAL A 123 -9.22 5.45 0.69
CA VAL A 123 -9.19 6.17 -0.59
C VAL A 123 -9.47 5.18 -1.73
N PRO A 124 -10.67 5.21 -2.33
CA PRO A 124 -10.96 4.40 -3.52
C PRO A 124 -10.03 4.81 -4.67
N LEU A 125 -9.32 3.83 -5.25
CA LEU A 125 -8.44 4.08 -6.41
C LEU A 125 -9.15 3.77 -7.74
N TYR A 126 -10.35 3.20 -7.70
CA TYR A 126 -11.12 2.80 -8.88
C TYR A 126 -12.14 3.87 -9.29
N GLY A 127 -12.58 3.81 -10.56
CA GLY A 127 -13.54 4.76 -11.13
C GLY A 127 -12.90 5.88 -11.93
N GLY A 128 -11.57 6.02 -11.87
CA GLY A 128 -10.75 6.87 -12.73
C GLY A 128 -9.81 6.04 -13.64
N PRO A 129 -8.54 6.47 -13.82
CA PRO A 129 -7.56 5.73 -14.61
C PRO A 129 -7.37 4.29 -14.12
N VAL A 130 -7.31 3.35 -15.06
CA VAL A 130 -7.19 1.91 -14.72
C VAL A 130 -5.76 1.54 -14.33
N HIS A 131 -4.76 2.14 -14.96
CA HIS A 131 -3.36 1.87 -14.67
C HIS A 131 -2.81 2.96 -13.77
N LEU A 132 -2.51 2.57 -12.53
CA LEU A 132 -1.91 3.44 -11.55
C LEU A 132 -0.53 2.91 -11.16
N ARG A 133 0.25 3.80 -10.54
CA ARG A 133 1.53 3.52 -9.94
C ARG A 133 1.50 4.02 -8.50
N LEU A 134 1.75 3.13 -7.56
CA LEU A 134 1.89 3.46 -6.15
C LEU A 134 3.35 3.78 -5.84
N VAL A 135 3.58 4.84 -5.06
CA VAL A 135 4.88 5.24 -4.52
C VAL A 135 4.69 5.72 -3.08
N VAL A 136 5.78 5.73 -2.30
CA VAL A 136 5.84 6.40 -1.00
C VAL A 136 6.78 7.59 -1.14
N GLU A 137 6.30 8.77 -0.75
CA GLU A 137 7.02 10.04 -0.72
C GLU A 137 7.26 10.45 0.75
N GLN A 138 8.34 11.17 1.05
CA GLN A 138 8.79 11.53 2.40
C GLN A 138 8.92 13.05 2.51
#